data_AF-A0A8T4TEK9-F1
#
_entry.id   AF-A0A8T4TEK9-F1
#
_cell.length_a   1.000
_cell.length_b   1.000
_cell.length_c   1.000
_cell.angle_alpha   90.00
_cell.angle_beta   90.00
_cell.angle_gamma   90.00
#
_symmetry.space_group_name_H-M   'P 1'
#
loop_
_entity.id
_entity.type
_entity.pdbx_description
1 polymer ?
#
loop_
_entity_poly.entity_id
_entity_poly.type
_entity_poly.pdbx_seq_one_letter_code
_entity_poly.pdbx_strand_id
1 'polypeptide(L)'
;MDKKQVVELLARYKYILIGEIHGTKEIPKITFELIRPLFKNNKIIFCLEIPKQAEKELYGYLNGKIKKLQLLNSIYLNDAKNDKRINDNILIMYRNLHKAGIIFKGLEDYNNENPYERDKSVAKRFMNITNKNKFDKYILYIGNMHTLAKSLKMGEYVVNPIKIYLPKNFIKKILTIQFNKGDKEQIVFNEKTNTINYYLVLENI
;
A
#
# COMPACT_ATOMS: atom_id res chain seq x y z
N MET A 1 -15.04 12.54 -10.15
CA MET A 1 -14.60 11.45 -11.04
C MET A 1 -15.36 10.18 -10.72
N ASP A 2 -15.46 9.26 -11.67
CA ASP A 2 -15.98 7.91 -11.44
C ASP A 2 -14.86 6.86 -11.34
N LYS A 3 -15.22 5.62 -10.98
CA LYS A 3 -14.27 4.49 -10.86
C LYS A 3 -13.60 4.14 -12.21
N LYS A 4 -14.29 4.28 -13.34
CA LYS A 4 -13.75 3.96 -14.67
C LYS A 4 -12.59 4.91 -15.01
N GLN A 5 -12.78 6.20 -14.76
CA GLN A 5 -11.74 7.22 -14.93
C GLN A 5 -10.52 6.96 -14.03
N VAL A 6 -10.73 6.46 -12.79
CA VAL A 6 -9.62 6.05 -11.91
C VAL A 6 -8.83 4.90 -12.51
N VAL A 7 -9.49 3.86 -13.03
CA VAL A 7 -8.83 2.72 -13.69
C VAL A 7 -8.03 3.16 -14.91
N GLU A 8 -8.59 4.05 -15.73
CA GLU A 8 -7.89 4.61 -16.90
C GLU A 8 -6.64 5.39 -16.51
N LEU A 9 -6.69 6.16 -15.41
CA LEU A 9 -5.49 6.81 -14.86
C LEU A 9 -4.49 5.77 -14.35
N LEU A 10 -4.91 4.80 -13.55
CA LEU A 10 -4.02 3.76 -13.02
C LEU A 10 -3.28 3.00 -14.12
N ALA A 11 -3.92 2.78 -15.28
CA ALA A 11 -3.30 2.14 -16.43
C ALA A 11 -2.08 2.92 -16.95
N ARG A 12 -2.08 4.25 -16.89
CA ARG A 12 -1.01 5.13 -17.42
C ARG A 12 0.23 5.23 -16.53
N TYR A 13 0.10 4.93 -15.23
CA TYR A 13 1.19 5.09 -14.28
C TYR A 13 1.88 3.76 -13.98
N LYS A 14 3.22 3.82 -13.91
CA LYS A 14 4.07 2.67 -13.53
C LYS A 14 4.16 2.49 -12.01
N TYR A 15 4.16 3.59 -11.27
CA TYR A 15 4.26 3.61 -9.82
C TYR A 15 2.95 4.12 -9.23
N ILE A 16 2.32 3.31 -8.38
CA ILE A 16 1.03 3.60 -7.76
C ILE A 16 1.23 3.52 -6.25
N LEU A 17 0.93 4.59 -5.53
CA LEU A 17 0.92 4.61 -4.06
C LEU A 17 -0.52 4.63 -3.58
N ILE A 18 -0.91 3.66 -2.76
CA ILE A 18 -2.24 3.54 -2.19
C ILE A 18 -2.12 3.75 -0.69
N GLY A 19 -2.63 4.90 -0.24
CA GLY A 19 -2.73 5.29 1.15
C GLY A 19 -4.06 4.82 1.73
N GLU A 20 -4.01 3.87 2.64
CA GLU A 20 -5.17 3.23 3.26
C GLU A 20 -5.39 3.67 4.71
N ILE A 21 -6.53 3.31 5.29
CA ILE A 21 -6.85 3.55 6.70
C ILE A 21 -6.96 2.19 7.38
N HIS A 22 -6.04 1.93 8.32
CA HIS A 22 -5.91 0.61 8.95
C HIS A 22 -7.23 0.14 9.55
N GLY A 23 -7.49 -1.17 9.46
CA GLY A 23 -8.68 -1.80 10.04
C GLY A 23 -9.98 -1.63 9.24
N THR A 24 -10.00 -0.82 8.18
CA THR A 24 -11.18 -0.67 7.32
C THR A 24 -11.49 -1.93 6.52
N LYS A 25 -12.77 -2.20 6.29
CA LYS A 25 -13.23 -3.42 5.58
C LYS A 25 -13.42 -3.16 4.09
N GLU A 26 -13.76 -1.93 3.73
CA GLU A 26 -14.16 -1.48 2.39
C GLU A 26 -12.94 -1.24 1.51
N ILE A 27 -11.88 -0.63 2.07
CA ILE A 27 -10.69 -0.23 1.33
C ILE A 27 -9.98 -1.41 0.63
N PRO A 28 -9.79 -2.59 1.25
CA PRO A 28 -9.18 -3.73 0.56
C PRO A 28 -9.99 -4.18 -0.66
N LYS A 29 -11.33 -4.20 -0.54
CA LYS A 29 -12.22 -4.57 -1.65
C LYS A 29 -12.15 -3.56 -2.79
N ILE A 30 -12.27 -2.27 -2.47
CA ILE A 30 -12.21 -1.19 -3.47
C ILE A 30 -10.86 -1.17 -4.15
N THR A 31 -9.77 -1.31 -3.38
CA THR A 31 -8.41 -1.40 -3.91
C THR A 31 -8.29 -2.52 -4.93
N PHE A 32 -8.74 -3.73 -4.58
CA PHE A 32 -8.74 -4.87 -5.49
C PHE A 32 -9.54 -4.58 -6.77
N GLU A 33 -10.75 -4.02 -6.66
CA GLU A 33 -11.59 -3.67 -7.81
C GLU A 33 -10.91 -2.68 -8.76
N LEU A 34 -10.24 -1.66 -8.22
CA LEU A 34 -9.55 -0.64 -9.01
C LEU A 34 -8.33 -1.18 -9.75
N ILE A 35 -7.57 -2.09 -9.16
CA ILE A 35 -6.32 -2.60 -9.75
C ILE A 35 -6.51 -3.88 -10.56
N ARG A 36 -7.61 -4.62 -10.35
CA ARG A 36 -7.91 -5.87 -11.07
C ARG A 36 -7.84 -5.75 -12.59
N PRO A 37 -8.36 -4.69 -13.24
CA PRO A 37 -8.25 -4.52 -14.68
C PRO A 37 -6.80 -4.49 -15.19
N LEU A 38 -5.83 -4.16 -14.33
CA LEU A 38 -4.42 -4.09 -14.69
C LEU A 38 -3.78 -5.47 -14.84
N PHE A 39 -4.36 -6.53 -14.25
CA PHE A 39 -3.69 -7.84 -14.15
C PHE A 39 -3.51 -8.53 -15.50
N LYS A 40 -4.42 -8.31 -16.46
CA LYS A 40 -4.40 -9.00 -17.76
C LYS A 40 -3.12 -8.72 -18.56
N ASN A 41 -2.57 -7.51 -18.42
CA ASN A 41 -1.52 -6.99 -19.31
C ASN A 41 -0.26 -6.55 -18.57
N ASN A 42 -0.17 -6.78 -17.25
CA ASN A 42 0.94 -6.25 -16.46
C ASN A 42 1.48 -7.30 -15.50
N LYS A 43 2.81 -7.42 -15.45
CA LYS A 43 3.54 -7.99 -14.33
C LYS A 43 3.60 -6.93 -13.22
N ILE A 44 3.08 -7.28 -12.04
CA ILE A 44 2.94 -6.34 -10.93
C ILE A 44 3.70 -6.84 -9.69
N ILE A 45 4.45 -5.94 -9.06
CA ILE A 45 4.89 -6.11 -7.67
C ILE A 45 3.98 -5.28 -6.76
N PHE A 46 3.39 -5.93 -5.76
CA PHE A 46 2.58 -5.34 -4.73
C PHE A 46 3.37 -5.28 -3.42
N CYS A 47 3.83 -4.08 -3.10
CA CYS A 47 4.65 -3.78 -1.95
C CYS A 47 3.77 -3.44 -0.75
N LEU A 48 4.06 -4.06 0.40
CA LEU A 48 3.22 -4.02 1.60
C LEU A 48 3.93 -3.34 2.77
N GLU A 49 3.16 -2.62 3.58
CA GLU A 49 3.56 -2.12 4.90
C GLU A 49 3.63 -3.25 5.95
N ILE A 50 4.51 -4.23 5.68
CA ILE A 50 4.91 -5.27 6.62
C ILE A 50 6.43 -5.47 6.52
N PRO A 51 7.08 -6.05 7.54
CA PRO A 51 8.48 -6.40 7.46
C PRO A 51 8.80 -7.38 6.34
N LYS A 52 9.91 -7.15 5.62
CA LYS A 52 10.43 -8.07 4.59
C LYS A 52 10.67 -9.49 5.14
N GLN A 53 10.94 -9.62 6.44
CA GLN A 53 11.13 -10.89 7.13
C GLN A 53 9.86 -11.76 7.07
N ALA A 54 8.67 -11.15 7.09
CA ALA A 54 7.38 -11.84 7.03
C ALA A 54 6.99 -12.35 5.62
N GLU A 55 7.78 -12.03 4.57
CA GLU A 55 7.47 -12.44 3.19
C GLU A 55 7.32 -13.98 3.10
N LYS A 56 8.17 -14.75 3.81
CA LYS A 56 8.17 -16.22 3.76
C LYS A 56 6.87 -16.80 4.34
N GLU A 57 6.44 -16.34 5.50
CA GLU A 57 5.21 -16.79 6.14
C GLU A 57 3.98 -16.36 5.33
N LEU A 58 3.98 -15.14 4.79
CA LEU A 58 2.92 -14.67 3.90
C LEU A 58 2.77 -15.60 2.69
N TYR A 59 3.85 -15.92 1.99
CA TYR A 59 3.79 -16.89 0.88
C TYR A 59 3.42 -18.30 1.35
N GLY A 60 3.85 -18.72 2.53
CA GLY A 60 3.41 -19.97 3.13
C GLY A 60 1.89 -20.03 3.26
N TYR A 61 1.28 -18.96 3.75
CA TYR A 61 -0.17 -18.84 3.91
C TYR A 61 -0.89 -18.80 2.55
N LEU A 62 -0.41 -17.96 1.63
CA LEU A 62 -1.02 -17.79 0.31
C LEU A 62 -0.98 -19.05 -0.55
N ASN A 63 0.04 -19.91 -0.34
CA ASN A 63 0.17 -21.21 -0.98
C ASN A 63 -0.50 -22.36 -0.20
N GLY A 64 -1.22 -22.07 0.90
CA GLY A 64 -1.88 -23.09 1.72
C GLY A 64 -0.94 -23.99 2.52
N LYS A 65 0.35 -23.64 2.64
CA LYS A 65 1.36 -24.41 3.40
C LYS A 65 1.27 -24.17 4.90
N ILE A 66 0.76 -23.01 5.32
CA ILE A 66 0.47 -22.71 6.73
C ILE A 66 -0.95 -22.16 6.88
N LYS A 67 -1.54 -22.36 8.06
CA LYS A 67 -2.86 -21.85 8.41
C LYS A 67 -2.79 -20.35 8.77
N LYS A 68 -3.93 -19.65 8.66
CA LYS A 68 -4.08 -18.23 9.05
C LYS A 68 -3.51 -17.95 10.45
N LEU A 69 -3.82 -18.82 11.43
CA LEU A 69 -3.34 -18.65 12.80
C LEU A 69 -1.80 -18.67 12.90
N GLN A 70 -1.12 -19.52 12.11
CA GLN A 70 0.34 -19.57 12.09
C GLN A 70 0.93 -18.29 11.49
N LEU A 71 0.32 -17.74 10.43
CA LEU A 71 0.72 -16.43 9.88
C LEU A 71 0.58 -15.33 10.93
N LEU A 72 -0.57 -15.24 11.60
CA LEU A 72 -0.86 -14.19 12.60
C LEU A 72 -0.05 -14.33 13.90
N ASN A 73 0.57 -15.50 14.12
CA ASN A 73 1.51 -15.76 15.21
C ASN A 73 2.97 -15.50 14.82
N SER A 74 3.27 -15.11 13.57
CA SER A 74 4.63 -14.69 13.20
C SER A 74 5.02 -13.47 14.03
N ILE A 75 6.21 -13.53 14.64
CA ILE A 75 6.77 -12.42 15.43
C ILE A 75 6.87 -11.13 14.60
N TYR A 76 7.10 -11.27 13.29
CA TYR A 76 7.27 -10.16 12.36
C TYR A 76 5.97 -9.42 12.03
N LEU A 77 4.82 -9.97 12.38
CA LEU A 77 3.51 -9.40 12.06
C LEU A 77 2.75 -8.90 13.29
N ASN A 78 3.39 -8.85 14.46
CA ASN A 78 2.71 -8.48 15.70
C ASN A 78 2.11 -7.06 15.63
N ASP A 79 2.90 -6.08 15.20
CA ASP A 79 2.42 -4.69 15.08
C ASP A 79 1.30 -4.57 14.05
N ALA A 80 1.49 -5.16 12.87
CA ALA A 80 0.50 -5.14 11.80
C ALA A 80 -0.83 -5.80 12.19
N LYS A 81 -0.80 -6.77 13.10
CA LYS A 81 -2.00 -7.39 13.67
C LYS A 81 -2.65 -6.47 14.70
N ASN A 82 -1.86 -5.86 15.58
CA ASN A 82 -2.35 -5.02 16.67
C ASN A 82 -3.01 -3.73 16.16
N ASP A 83 -2.44 -3.10 15.12
CA ASP A 83 -3.00 -1.91 14.48
C ASP A 83 -3.98 -2.21 13.34
N LYS A 84 -4.30 -3.49 13.12
CA LYS A 84 -5.23 -4.00 12.10
C LYS A 84 -4.82 -3.75 10.63
N ARG A 85 -3.54 -3.45 10.33
CA ARG A 85 -2.97 -3.50 8.97
C ARG A 85 -3.15 -4.86 8.30
N ILE A 86 -3.11 -5.93 9.08
CA ILE A 86 -3.44 -7.28 8.63
C ILE A 86 -4.72 -7.76 9.32
N ASN A 87 -5.76 -7.99 8.51
CA ASN A 87 -7.06 -8.48 8.94
C ASN A 87 -7.68 -9.36 7.85
N ASP A 88 -8.87 -9.90 8.09
CA ASP A 88 -9.49 -10.87 7.19
C ASP A 88 -9.76 -10.32 5.79
N ASN A 89 -10.17 -9.05 5.68
CA ASN A 89 -10.44 -8.40 4.39
C ASN A 89 -9.15 -8.19 3.60
N ILE A 90 -8.08 -7.78 4.29
CA ILE A 90 -6.74 -7.68 3.71
C ILE A 90 -6.24 -9.05 3.24
N LEU A 91 -6.40 -10.10 4.04
CA LEU A 91 -6.00 -11.46 3.66
C LEU A 91 -6.84 -12.03 2.50
N ILE A 92 -8.12 -11.66 2.39
CA ILE A 92 -8.95 -11.96 1.20
C ILE A 92 -8.35 -11.27 -0.04
N MET A 93 -8.04 -9.97 0.04
CA MET A 93 -7.40 -9.23 -1.04
C MET A 93 -6.07 -9.87 -1.45
N TYR A 94 -5.19 -10.18 -0.48
CA TYR A 94 -3.89 -10.79 -0.77
C TYR A 94 -4.03 -12.16 -1.45
N ARG A 95 -4.99 -13.00 -1.03
CA ARG A 95 -5.27 -14.27 -1.72
C ARG A 95 -5.72 -14.07 -3.16
N ASN A 96 -6.61 -13.11 -3.41
CA ASN A 96 -7.09 -12.83 -4.76
C ASN A 96 -5.98 -12.26 -5.67
N LEU A 97 -5.13 -11.40 -5.13
CA LEU A 97 -3.93 -10.89 -5.81
C LEU A 97 -2.94 -12.01 -6.10
N HIS A 98 -2.66 -12.89 -5.13
CA HIS A 98 -1.77 -14.03 -5.32
C HIS A 98 -2.25 -14.98 -6.42
N LYS A 99 -3.56 -15.30 -6.43
CA LYS A 99 -4.19 -16.10 -7.50
C LYS A 99 -4.06 -15.46 -8.88
N ALA A 100 -3.98 -14.13 -8.95
CA ALA A 100 -3.74 -13.40 -10.19
C ALA A 100 -2.25 -13.31 -10.59
N GLY A 101 -1.34 -14.00 -9.88
CA GLY A 101 0.09 -14.02 -10.16
C GLY A 101 0.86 -12.78 -9.68
N ILE A 102 0.28 -11.99 -8.78
CA ILE A 102 0.91 -10.78 -8.23
C ILE A 102 1.99 -11.17 -7.22
N ILE A 103 3.16 -10.52 -7.33
CA ILE A 103 4.29 -10.75 -6.42
C ILE A 103 4.23 -9.77 -5.26
N PHE A 104 4.31 -10.28 -4.04
CA PHE A 104 4.38 -9.48 -2.81
C PHE A 104 5.82 -9.18 -2.39
N LYS A 105 6.03 -7.97 -1.89
CA LYS A 105 7.27 -7.54 -1.22
C LYS A 105 6.99 -6.74 0.05
N GLY A 106 7.65 -7.09 1.15
CA GLY A 106 7.63 -6.31 2.38
C GLY A 106 8.53 -5.08 2.25
N LEU A 107 8.05 -3.95 2.75
CA LEU A 107 8.75 -2.67 2.70
C LEU A 107 9.51 -2.37 3.98
N GLU A 108 9.04 -2.88 5.11
CA GLU A 108 9.59 -2.55 6.41
C GLU A 108 10.75 -3.47 6.76
N ASP A 109 11.47 -3.08 7.80
CA ASP A 109 12.51 -3.91 8.40
C ASP A 109 12.17 -4.09 9.87
N TYR A 110 11.84 -5.32 10.28
CA TYR A 110 11.50 -5.63 11.67
C TYR A 110 12.61 -5.23 12.65
N ASN A 111 13.87 -5.26 12.19
CA ASN A 111 15.03 -4.92 13.01
C ASN A 111 15.27 -3.40 13.11
N ASN A 112 14.47 -2.56 12.43
CA ASN A 112 14.58 -1.11 12.52
C ASN A 112 13.57 -0.58 13.54
N GLU A 113 14.03 -0.45 14.78
CA GLU A 113 13.21 0.05 15.90
C GLU A 113 13.05 1.57 15.89
N ASN A 114 13.77 2.31 15.04
CA ASN A 114 13.70 3.77 15.01
C ASN A 114 12.51 4.27 14.16
N PRO A 115 11.43 4.80 14.80
CA PRO A 115 10.26 5.25 14.07
C PRO A 115 10.54 6.46 13.15
N TYR A 116 11.53 7.29 13.48
CA TYR A 116 11.87 8.49 12.69
C TYR A 116 12.56 8.14 11.36
N GLU A 117 13.20 6.98 11.28
CA GLU A 117 13.90 6.51 10.07
C GLU A 117 13.05 5.48 9.28
N ARG A 118 11.86 5.12 9.79
CA ARG A 118 10.99 4.09 9.18
C ARG A 118 10.63 4.44 7.73
N ASP A 119 10.08 5.62 7.47
CA ASP A 119 9.66 6.03 6.12
C ASP A 119 10.83 6.20 5.15
N LYS A 120 12.00 6.62 5.66
CA LYS A 120 13.23 6.68 4.89
C LYS A 120 13.73 5.29 4.50
N SER A 121 13.68 4.34 5.44
CA SER A 121 14.00 2.93 5.19
C SER A 121 13.03 2.30 4.17
N VAL A 122 11.73 2.56 4.32
CA VAL A 122 10.68 2.13 3.37
C VAL A 122 10.93 2.71 1.98
N ALA A 123 11.23 4.01 1.88
CA ALA A 123 11.56 4.66 0.60
C ALA A 123 12.79 4.02 -0.06
N LYS A 124 13.87 3.78 0.71
CA LYS A 124 15.08 3.10 0.24
C LYS A 124 14.80 1.68 -0.24
N ARG A 125 14.01 0.91 0.53
CA ARG A 125 13.60 -0.45 0.17
C ARG A 125 12.75 -0.46 -1.10
N PHE A 126 11.79 0.45 -1.23
CA PHE A 126 10.98 0.58 -2.42
C PHE A 126 11.83 0.89 -3.65
N MET A 127 12.73 1.88 -3.57
CA MET A 127 13.65 2.20 -4.66
C MET A 127 14.50 0.99 -5.07
N ASN A 128 15.04 0.24 -4.10
CA ASN A 128 15.79 -0.98 -4.35
C ASN A 128 14.95 -2.04 -5.10
N ILE A 129 13.69 -2.27 -4.68
CA ILE A 129 12.76 -3.17 -5.38
C ILE A 129 12.54 -2.69 -6.82
N THR A 130 12.28 -1.40 -7.03
CA THR A 130 12.01 -0.87 -8.37
C THR A 130 13.22 -0.92 -9.31
N ASN A 131 14.43 -0.76 -8.77
CA ASN A 131 15.67 -0.78 -9.57
C ASN A 131 16.13 -2.19 -9.93
N LYS A 132 15.93 -3.17 -9.04
CA LYS A 132 16.37 -4.56 -9.25
C LYS A 132 15.44 -5.39 -10.11
N ASN A 133 14.16 -5.04 -10.13
CA ASN A 133 13.14 -5.81 -10.84
C ASN A 133 12.71 -5.03 -12.09
N LYS A 134 12.39 -5.70 -13.19
CA LYS A 134 11.82 -5.07 -14.40
C LYS A 134 10.34 -5.45 -14.53
N PHE A 135 9.49 -4.78 -13.76
CA PHE A 135 8.04 -4.99 -13.77
C PHE A 135 7.32 -3.84 -14.45
N ASP A 136 6.12 -4.13 -14.94
CA ASP A 136 5.27 -3.16 -15.64
C ASP A 136 4.67 -2.17 -14.64
N LYS A 137 4.29 -2.66 -13.46
CA LYS A 137 3.75 -1.82 -12.37
C LYS A 137 4.32 -2.19 -11.00
N TYR A 138 4.45 -1.17 -10.15
CA TYR A 138 4.76 -1.29 -8.74
C TYR A 138 3.67 -0.57 -7.96
N ILE A 139 2.99 -1.31 -7.09
CA ILE A 139 1.92 -0.79 -6.25
C ILE A 139 2.42 -0.82 -4.81
N LEU A 140 2.46 0.33 -4.15
CA LEU A 140 2.76 0.46 -2.73
C LEU A 140 1.43 0.56 -1.98
N TYR A 141 1.15 -0.35 -1.05
CA TYR A 141 -0.07 -0.34 -0.23
C TYR A 141 0.32 -0.18 1.24
N ILE A 142 0.00 0.99 1.80
CA ILE A 142 0.53 1.48 3.08
C ILE A 142 -0.43 2.49 3.72
N GLY A 143 -0.31 2.75 5.02
CA GLY A 143 -1.10 3.77 5.71
C GLY A 143 -1.06 5.14 5.03
N ASN A 144 -2.19 5.83 5.00
CA ASN A 144 -2.38 7.08 4.26
C ASN A 144 -1.37 8.17 4.62
N MET A 145 -0.99 8.30 5.90
CA MET A 145 0.00 9.26 6.39
C MET A 145 1.35 9.15 5.65
N HIS A 146 1.79 7.93 5.35
CA HIS A 146 3.07 7.66 4.67
C HIS A 146 3.07 8.06 3.19
N THR A 147 1.89 8.33 2.61
CA THR A 147 1.74 8.68 1.19
C THR A 147 1.63 10.18 0.93
N LEU A 148 1.60 11.00 1.98
CA LEU A 148 1.43 12.45 1.88
C LEU A 148 2.60 13.10 1.10
N ALA A 149 2.31 14.22 0.44
CA ALA A 149 3.31 14.94 -0.36
C ALA A 149 4.20 15.88 0.48
N LYS A 150 3.82 16.14 1.73
CA LYS A 150 4.49 17.08 2.64
C LYS A 150 4.56 16.47 4.04
N SER A 151 5.55 16.88 4.81
CA SER A 151 5.68 16.53 6.23
C SER A 151 4.45 16.98 7.02
N LEU A 152 4.08 16.18 8.02
CA LEU A 152 2.98 16.46 8.94
C LEU A 152 3.57 16.77 10.32
N LYS A 153 3.20 17.92 10.88
CA LYS A 153 3.54 18.27 12.28
C LYS A 153 2.41 17.79 13.20
N MET A 154 2.74 16.93 14.16
CA MET A 154 1.84 16.40 15.16
C MET A 154 2.38 16.74 16.56
N GLY A 155 1.95 17.87 17.10
CA GLY A 155 2.55 18.43 18.32
C GLY A 155 4.01 18.79 18.09
N GLU A 156 4.92 18.20 18.86
CA GLU A 156 6.37 18.37 18.74
C GLU A 156 7.00 17.44 17.70
N TYR A 157 6.26 16.43 17.22
CA TYR A 157 6.76 15.44 16.28
C TYR A 157 6.55 15.88 14.82
N VAL A 158 7.51 15.55 13.96
CA VAL A 158 7.38 15.72 12.51
C VAL A 158 7.43 14.36 11.84
N VAL A 159 6.32 13.97 11.21
CA VAL A 159 6.25 12.78 10.36
C VAL A 159 6.68 13.19 8.96
N ASN A 160 7.68 12.52 8.42
CA ASN A 160 8.18 12.72 7.06
C ASN A 160 7.74 11.54 6.18
N PRO A 161 6.73 11.72 5.32
CA PRO A 161 6.22 10.66 4.45
C PRO A 161 7.28 10.13 3.49
N ILE A 162 7.05 8.92 2.96
CA ILE A 162 7.92 8.22 2.00
C ILE A 162 8.34 9.12 0.83
N LYS A 163 7.40 9.91 0.29
CA LYS A 163 7.67 10.81 -0.85
C LYS A 163 8.75 11.86 -0.57
N ILE A 164 8.95 12.28 0.68
CA ILE A 164 10.01 13.22 1.06
C ILE A 164 11.40 12.65 0.75
N TYR A 165 11.55 11.33 0.87
CA TYR A 165 12.82 10.63 0.67
C TYR A 165 13.01 10.10 -0.75
N LEU A 166 12.03 10.24 -1.64
CA LEU A 166 12.12 9.81 -3.03
C LEU A 166 12.72 10.91 -3.93
N PRO A 167 13.46 10.55 -4.99
CA PRO A 167 13.94 11.53 -5.96
C PRO A 167 12.80 12.33 -6.61
N LYS A 168 12.95 13.65 -6.79
CA LYS A 168 11.89 14.53 -7.34
C LYS A 168 11.37 14.08 -8.71
N ASN A 169 12.26 13.60 -9.58
CA ASN A 169 11.91 13.06 -10.90
C ASN A 169 11.14 11.74 -10.83
N PHE A 170 11.33 10.97 -9.75
CA PHE A 170 10.58 9.74 -9.49
C PHE A 170 9.18 10.06 -8.98
N ILE A 171 9.04 11.03 -8.06
CA ILE A 171 7.74 11.46 -7.51
C ILE A 171 6.76 11.87 -8.61
N LYS A 172 7.22 12.60 -9.63
CA LYS A 172 6.38 13.02 -10.78
C LYS A 172 5.77 11.85 -11.55
N LYS A 173 6.32 10.64 -11.43
CA LYS A 173 5.88 9.40 -12.10
C LYS A 173 4.95 8.56 -11.22
N ILE A 174 4.64 9.02 -10.01
CA ILE A 174 3.76 8.33 -9.07
C ILE A 174 2.34 8.88 -9.22
N LEU A 175 1.37 7.97 -9.35
CA LEU A 175 -0.03 8.26 -9.06
C LEU A 175 -0.31 7.83 -7.62
N THR A 176 -0.95 8.69 -6.84
CA THR A 176 -1.35 8.37 -5.46
C THR A 176 -2.86 8.23 -5.37
N ILE A 177 -3.34 7.21 -4.69
CA ILE A 177 -4.72 7.10 -4.22
C ILE A 177 -4.66 7.27 -2.71
N GLN A 178 -5.39 8.24 -2.16
CA GLN A 178 -5.55 8.42 -0.73
C GLN A 178 -7.00 8.15 -0.36
N PHE A 179 -7.21 7.09 0.42
CA PHE A 179 -8.51 6.85 1.04
C PHE A 179 -8.66 7.74 2.26
N ASN A 180 -9.79 8.42 2.33
CA ASN A 180 -10.14 9.36 3.39
C ASN A 180 -11.54 9.05 3.90
N LYS A 181 -11.81 9.33 5.16
CA LYS A 181 -13.18 9.40 5.67
C LYS A 181 -13.83 10.69 5.14
N GLY A 182 -15.09 10.60 4.73
CA GLY A 182 -15.90 11.76 4.37
C GLY A 182 -17.38 11.54 4.67
N ASP A 183 -18.16 12.61 4.62
CA ASP A 183 -19.60 12.58 4.89
C ASP A 183 -20.42 12.00 3.73
N LYS A 184 -19.80 11.91 2.55
CA LYS A 184 -20.36 11.29 1.35
C LYS A 184 -19.25 10.66 0.52
N GLU A 185 -19.60 9.66 -0.27
CA GLU A 185 -18.67 9.09 -1.25
C GLU A 185 -18.34 10.12 -2.34
N GLN A 186 -17.06 10.36 -2.57
CA GLN A 186 -16.60 11.25 -3.63
C GLN A 186 -15.16 10.91 -4.06
N ILE A 187 -14.89 11.08 -5.35
CA ILE A 187 -13.55 10.88 -5.93
C ILE A 187 -13.09 12.18 -6.59
N VAL A 188 -12.00 12.74 -6.06
CA VAL A 188 -11.42 14.01 -6.52
C VAL A 188 -9.99 13.79 -6.96
N PHE A 189 -9.64 14.20 -8.17
CA PHE A 189 -8.25 14.15 -8.66
C PHE A 189 -7.61 15.53 -8.61
N ASN A 190 -6.45 15.58 -7.97
CA ASN A 190 -5.58 16.73 -7.90
C ASN A 190 -4.41 16.49 -8.88
N GLU A 191 -4.54 17.06 -10.08
CA GLU A 191 -3.56 16.96 -11.15
C GLU A 191 -2.17 17.47 -10.74
N LYS A 192 -2.14 18.57 -9.97
CA LYS A 192 -0.87 19.20 -9.53
C LYS A 192 0.00 18.25 -8.69
N THR A 193 -0.64 17.35 -7.94
CA THR A 193 0.03 16.39 -7.06
C THR A 193 -0.07 14.95 -7.53
N ASN A 194 -0.69 14.68 -8.69
CA ASN A 194 -1.06 13.35 -9.16
C ASN A 194 -1.73 12.51 -8.05
N THR A 195 -2.70 13.09 -7.35
CA THR A 195 -3.36 12.43 -6.21
C THR A 195 -4.86 12.33 -6.41
N ILE A 196 -5.38 11.11 -6.35
CA ILE A 196 -6.79 10.79 -6.30
C ILE A 196 -7.17 10.67 -4.82
N ASN A 197 -8.00 11.59 -4.34
CA ASN A 197 -8.61 11.50 -3.03
C ASN A 197 -9.93 10.73 -3.17
N TYR A 198 -10.01 9.60 -2.48
CA TYR A 198 -11.14 8.70 -2.46
C TYR A 198 -11.81 8.81 -1.09
N TYR A 199 -12.85 9.62 -0.99
CA TYR A 199 -13.59 9.80 0.26
C TYR A 199 -14.67 8.73 0.36
N LEU A 200 -14.73 8.07 1.50
CA LEU A 200 -15.67 6.99 1.81
C LEU A 200 -16.46 7.35 3.07
N VAL A 201 -17.73 6.95 3.08
CA VAL A 201 -18.52 6.89 4.32
C VAL A 201 -18.14 5.60 5.03
N LEU A 202 -17.39 5.71 6.11
CA LEU A 202 -16.87 4.57 6.86
C LEU A 202 -17.69 4.37 8.13
N GLU A 203 -18.49 3.30 8.12
CA GLU A 203 -19.27 2.86 9.27
C GLU A 203 -18.39 1.94 10.13
N ASN A 204 -17.80 2.50 11.20
CA ASN A 204 -17.02 1.80 12.25
C ASN A 204 -15.53 1.50 11.93
N ILE A 205 -14.65 2.45 12.23
CA ILE A 205 -13.18 2.26 12.28
C ILE A 205 -12.77 1.84 13.70
#